data_AF-A0AAW7LEH9-F1
#
_entry.id   AF-A0AAW7LEH9-F1
#
_cell.length_a   1.000
_cell.length_b   1.000
_cell.length_c   1.000
_cell.angle_alpha   90.00
_cell.angle_beta   90.00
_cell.angle_gamma   90.00
#
_symmetry.space_group_name_H-M   'P 1'
#
loop_
_entity.id
_entity.type
_entity.pdbx_description
1 polymer ?
#
loop_
_entity_poly.entity_id
_entity_poly.type
_entity_poly.pdbx_seq_one_letter_code
_entity_poly.pdbx_strand_id
1 'polypeptide(L)'
;MSLSNDELLSNIKRQAKRLSKNTNVPLRQAQSHLAMCVYQCDDWVHLRDSLNSDLFDNQLLLLASLQPNSDIFLYKLLDAHMNNIVRNLNNTLNTNCVDVKIEEIIIKAFGIEPSDFMRKIK
;
A
#
# COMPACT_ATOMS: atom_id res chain seq x y z
N MET A 1 11.78 -15.45 -8.69
CA MET A 1 12.84 -14.87 -7.84
C MET A 1 12.15 -14.02 -6.79
N SER A 2 12.46 -14.25 -5.51
CA SER A 2 11.99 -13.39 -4.43
C SER A 2 12.59 -11.99 -4.62
N LEU A 3 11.82 -10.92 -4.42
CA LEU A 3 12.34 -9.56 -4.50
C LEU A 3 13.33 -9.30 -3.35
N SER A 4 14.42 -8.62 -3.64
CA SER A 4 15.35 -8.12 -2.61
C SER A 4 14.73 -6.97 -1.81
N ASN A 5 15.24 -6.71 -0.60
CA ASN A 5 14.75 -5.62 0.25
C ASN A 5 14.84 -4.25 -0.44
N ASP A 6 15.89 -4.03 -1.24
CA ASP A 6 16.04 -2.80 -2.02
C ASP A 6 14.97 -2.65 -3.10
N GLU A 7 14.57 -3.76 -3.74
CA GLU A 7 13.49 -3.77 -4.73
C GLU A 7 12.13 -3.55 -4.07
N LEU A 8 11.88 -4.17 -2.91
CA LEU A 8 10.67 -3.95 -2.10
C LEU A 8 10.57 -2.48 -1.70
N LEU A 9 11.65 -1.91 -1.15
CA LEU A 9 11.69 -0.50 -0.75
C LEU A 9 11.53 0.44 -1.96
N SER A 10 12.12 0.10 -3.10
CA SER A 10 11.94 0.83 -4.36
C SER A 10 10.48 0.81 -4.81
N ASN A 11 9.80 -0.34 -4.71
CA ASN A 11 8.38 -0.45 -5.03
C ASN A 11 7.51 0.40 -4.10
N ILE A 12 7.76 0.35 -2.79
CA ILE A 12 7.06 1.18 -1.80
C ILE A 12 7.24 2.67 -2.11
N LYS A 13 8.46 3.11 -2.45
CA LYS A 13 8.70 4.52 -2.85
C LYS A 13 7.89 4.91 -4.08
N ARG A 14 7.72 4.01 -5.06
CA ARG A 14 6.83 4.23 -6.21
C ARG A 14 5.37 4.31 -5.79
N GLN A 15 4.93 3.45 -4.87
CA GLN A 15 3.57 3.48 -4.35
C GLN A 15 3.28 4.81 -3.64
N ALA A 16 4.18 5.28 -2.76
CA ALA A 16 4.05 6.57 -2.09
C ALA A 16 4.01 7.75 -3.08
N LYS A 17 4.79 7.69 -4.16
CA LYS A 17 4.75 8.71 -5.23
C LYS A 17 3.41 8.74 -5.96
N ARG A 18 2.79 7.58 -6.23
CA ARG A 18 1.46 7.50 -6.83
C ARG A 18 0.38 7.99 -5.86
N LEU A 19 0.47 7.58 -4.59
CA LEU A 19 -0.43 8.06 -3.54
C LEU A 19 -0.39 9.58 -3.42
N SER A 20 0.80 10.16 -3.30
CA SER A 20 1.03 11.61 -3.24
C SER A 20 0.36 12.36 -4.41
N LYS A 21 0.47 11.83 -5.63
CA LYS A 21 -0.19 12.42 -6.81
C LYS A 21 -1.71 12.31 -6.76
N ASN A 22 -2.24 11.16 -6.33
CA ASN A 22 -3.68 10.90 -6.32
C ASN A 22 -4.42 11.62 -5.18
N THR A 23 -3.73 11.94 -4.08
CA THR A 23 -4.32 12.64 -2.93
C THR A 23 -3.85 14.08 -2.77
N ASN A 24 -2.94 14.54 -3.65
CA ASN A 24 -2.33 15.87 -3.59
C ASN A 24 -1.65 16.20 -2.25
N VAL A 25 -1.16 15.18 -1.53
CA VAL A 25 -0.36 15.37 -0.31
C VAL A 25 1.14 15.37 -0.62
N PRO A 26 1.98 16.07 0.14
CA PRO A 26 3.43 16.01 -0.01
C PRO A 26 3.96 14.57 0.06
N LEU A 27 5.00 14.26 -0.73
CA LEU A 27 5.56 12.90 -0.81
C LEU A 27 5.95 12.33 0.57
N ARG A 28 6.54 13.15 1.44
CA ARG A 28 6.90 12.75 2.81
C ARG A 28 5.68 12.32 3.62
N GLN A 29 4.57 13.04 3.48
CA GLN A 29 3.32 12.70 4.15
C GLN A 29 2.70 11.44 3.55
N ALA A 30 2.74 11.28 2.22
CA ALA A 30 2.31 10.04 1.56
C ALA A 30 3.12 8.81 2.03
N GLN A 31 4.43 8.96 2.22
CA GLN A 31 5.28 7.89 2.77
C GLN A 31 4.86 7.50 4.18
N SER A 32 4.61 8.48 5.06
CA SER A 32 4.10 8.23 6.42
C SER A 32 2.72 7.57 6.40
N HIS A 33 1.78 8.08 5.61
CA HIS A 33 0.44 7.51 5.49
C HIS A 33 0.46 6.07 4.98
N LEU A 34 1.34 5.78 4.04
CA LEU A 34 1.46 4.44 3.47
C LEU A 34 2.09 3.47 4.50
N ALA A 35 3.11 3.89 5.25
CA ALA A 35 3.67 3.10 6.34
C ALA A 35 2.63 2.76 7.41
N MET A 36 1.85 3.75 7.84
CA MET A 36 0.87 3.58 8.93
C MET A 36 -0.42 2.89 8.48
N CYS A 37 -0.99 3.30 7.34
CA CYS A 37 -2.32 2.85 6.94
C CYS A 37 -2.29 1.53 6.16
N VAL A 38 -1.27 1.32 5.31
CA VAL A 38 -1.17 0.14 4.45
C VAL A 38 -0.32 -0.93 5.13
N TYR A 39 0.87 -0.55 5.61
CA TYR A 39 1.79 -1.51 6.22
C TYR A 39 1.66 -1.63 7.73
N GLN A 40 0.81 -0.85 8.40
CA GLN A 40 0.64 -0.90 9.86
C GLN A 40 1.95 -0.77 10.66
N CYS A 41 2.91 -0.03 10.12
CA CYS A 41 4.11 0.37 10.84
C CYS A 41 3.87 1.72 11.55
N ASP A 42 4.63 1.99 12.62
CA ASP A 42 4.50 3.26 13.35
C ASP A 42 4.88 4.47 12.50
N ASP A 43 5.91 4.31 11.66
CA ASP A 43 6.38 5.33 10.73
C ASP A 43 7.19 4.74 9.56
N TRP A 44 7.71 5.64 8.72
CA TRP A 44 8.54 5.29 7.57
C TRP A 44 9.87 4.60 7.95
N VAL A 45 10.44 4.93 9.12
CA VAL A 45 11.68 4.32 9.61
C VAL A 45 11.38 2.89 10.07
N HIS A 46 10.33 2.70 10.87
CA HIS A 46 9.87 1.38 11.30
C HIS A 46 9.54 0.48 10.09
N LEU A 47 8.92 1.02 9.02
CA LEU A 47 8.70 0.26 7.78
C LEU A 47 10.02 -0.21 7.14
N ARG A 48 11.01 0.67 7.04
CA ARG A 48 12.32 0.33 6.46
C ARG A 48 13.06 -0.71 7.28
N ASP A 49 12.99 -0.59 8.60
CA ASP A 49 13.65 -1.52 9.52
C ASP A 49 12.93 -2.88 9.48
N SER A 50 11.60 -2.88 9.38
CA SER A 50 10.78 -4.10 9.28
C SER A 50 11.06 -4.90 8.00
N LEU A 51 11.29 -4.22 6.86
CA LEU A 51 11.67 -4.89 5.61
C LEU A 51 13.05 -5.55 5.68
N ASN A 52 13.93 -5.05 6.56
CA ASN A 52 15.28 -5.59 6.75
C ASN A 52 15.37 -6.59 7.90
N SER A 53 14.28 -6.77 8.65
CA SER A 53 14.20 -7.71 9.76
C SER A 53 13.77 -9.08 9.25
N ASP A 54 14.46 -10.13 9.70
CA ASP A 54 14.10 -11.53 9.41
C ASP A 54 12.78 -11.95 10.09
N LEU A 55 12.20 -11.10 10.93
CA LEU A 55 11.06 -11.47 11.76
C LEU A 55 9.74 -11.56 11.01
N PHE A 56 9.55 -10.91 9.85
CA PHE A 56 8.33 -10.95 9.01
C PHE A 56 6.98 -11.13 9.75
N ASP A 57 6.85 -10.59 10.97
CA ASP A 57 5.66 -10.80 11.81
C ASP A 57 4.44 -10.08 11.22
N ASN A 58 4.70 -9.12 10.34
CA ASN A 58 3.71 -8.30 9.68
C ASN A 58 3.45 -8.78 8.24
N GLN A 59 2.37 -9.54 8.07
CA GLN A 59 1.94 -10.07 6.78
C GLN A 59 1.68 -8.98 5.72
N LEU A 60 1.36 -7.75 6.14
CA LEU A 60 1.12 -6.64 5.20
C LEU A 60 2.39 -6.19 4.49
N LEU A 61 3.58 -6.50 5.03
CA LEU A 61 4.85 -6.26 4.33
C LEU A 61 4.94 -7.04 3.01
N LEU A 62 4.18 -8.14 2.86
CA LEU A 62 4.09 -8.85 1.59
C LEU A 62 3.50 -7.97 0.48
N LEU A 63 2.65 -6.98 0.81
CA LEU A 63 2.13 -6.01 -0.15
C LEU A 63 3.23 -5.12 -0.76
N ALA A 64 4.43 -5.06 -0.16
CA ALA A 64 5.58 -4.40 -0.77
C ALA A 64 5.99 -5.06 -2.10
N SER A 65 5.66 -6.34 -2.29
CA SER A 65 5.86 -7.08 -3.54
C SER A 65 4.67 -6.97 -4.51
N LEU A 66 3.57 -6.32 -4.13
CA LEU A 66 2.40 -6.16 -4.98
C LEU A 66 2.68 -5.16 -6.12
N GLN A 67 2.49 -5.65 -7.33
CA GLN A 67 2.67 -4.99 -8.61
C GLN A 67 1.61 -5.53 -9.60
N PRO A 68 1.40 -4.88 -10.76
CA PRO A 68 0.41 -5.30 -11.75
C PRO A 68 0.53 -6.77 -12.20
N ASN A 69 1.74 -7.31 -12.21
CA ASN A 69 2.02 -8.69 -12.65
C ASN A 69 2.28 -9.66 -11.49
N SER A 70 2.05 -9.24 -10.25
CA SER A 70 2.25 -10.10 -9.08
C SER A 70 1.19 -11.20 -8.97
N ASP A 71 1.50 -12.18 -8.12
CA ASP A 71 0.64 -13.32 -7.81
C ASP A 71 -0.73 -12.86 -7.28
N ILE A 72 -1.79 -13.58 -7.68
CA ILE A 72 -3.18 -13.37 -7.26
C ILE A 72 -3.31 -13.38 -5.74
N PHE A 73 -2.49 -14.17 -5.03
CA PHE A 73 -2.47 -14.17 -3.57
C PHE A 73 -2.33 -12.76 -2.97
N LEU A 74 -1.49 -11.91 -3.56
CA LEU A 74 -1.25 -10.55 -3.06
C LEU A 74 -2.43 -9.60 -3.33
N TYR A 75 -3.19 -9.86 -4.39
CA TYR A 75 -4.44 -9.13 -4.67
C TYR A 75 -5.49 -9.46 -3.61
N LYS A 76 -5.63 -10.75 -3.28
CA LYS A 76 -6.54 -11.22 -2.23
C LYS A 76 -6.12 -10.74 -0.84
N LEU A 77 -4.82 -10.66 -0.58
CA LEU A 77 -4.29 -10.08 0.66
C LEU A 77 -4.68 -8.60 0.77
N LEU A 78 -4.50 -7.82 -0.30
CA LEU A 78 -4.91 -6.41 -0.29
C LEU A 78 -6.42 -6.26 -0.06
N ASP A 79 -7.23 -7.07 -0.76
CA ASP A 79 -8.70 -7.07 -0.63
C ASP A 79 -9.16 -7.39 0.81
N ALA A 80 -8.59 -8.44 1.41
CA ALA A 80 -8.91 -8.86 2.77
C ALA A 80 -8.65 -7.76 3.82
N HIS A 81 -7.69 -6.87 3.56
CA HIS A 81 -7.34 -5.76 4.44
C HIS A 81 -7.87 -4.40 3.96
N MET A 82 -8.54 -4.33 2.80
CA MET A 82 -8.92 -3.08 2.13
C MET A 82 -9.77 -2.18 3.03
N ASN A 83 -10.81 -2.73 3.66
CA ASN A 83 -11.71 -1.97 4.53
C ASN A 83 -10.96 -1.26 5.68
N ASN A 84 -9.98 -1.94 6.27
CA ASN A 84 -9.19 -1.35 7.36
C ASN A 84 -8.25 -0.26 6.83
N ILE A 85 -7.61 -0.49 5.68
CA ILE A 85 -6.73 0.49 5.03
C ILE A 85 -7.51 1.74 4.64
N VAL A 86 -8.69 1.59 4.01
CA VAL A 86 -9.58 2.69 3.64
C VAL A 86 -9.94 3.51 4.86
N ARG A 87 -10.39 2.87 5.96
CA ARG A 87 -10.75 3.56 7.20
C ARG A 87 -9.58 4.35 7.78
N ASN A 88 -8.40 3.74 7.85
CA ASN A 88 -7.20 4.39 8.39
C ASN A 88 -6.76 5.58 7.52
N LEU A 89 -6.81 5.41 6.20
CA LEU A 89 -6.42 6.45 5.26
C LEU A 89 -7.42 7.62 5.26
N ASN A 90 -8.73 7.34 5.40
CA ASN A 90 -9.76 8.36 5.56
C ASN A 90 -9.50 9.22 6.81
N ASN A 91 -9.25 8.57 7.94
CA ASN A 91 -9.00 9.24 9.21
C ASN A 91 -7.73 10.10 9.19
N THR A 92 -6.69 9.66 8.46
CA THR A 92 -5.40 10.38 8.40
C THR A 92 -5.38 11.50 7.35
N LEU A 93 -6.13 11.36 6.26
CA LEU A 93 -6.27 12.41 5.25
C LEU A 93 -7.26 13.50 5.68
N ASN A 94 -8.10 13.27 6.70
CA ASN A 94 -9.20 14.16 7.09
C ASN A 94 -10.08 14.55 5.89
N THR A 95 -10.19 13.66 4.90
CA THR A 95 -10.97 13.89 3.70
C THR A 95 -12.38 13.38 3.92
N ASN A 96 -13.39 14.19 3.61
CA ASN A 96 -14.79 13.75 3.50
C ASN A 96 -15.03 12.92 2.21
N CYS A 97 -14.04 12.13 1.79
CA CYS A 97 -14.10 11.38 0.55
C CYS A 97 -14.93 10.10 0.76
N VAL A 98 -15.70 9.72 -0.26
CA VAL A 98 -16.46 8.47 -0.24
C VAL A 98 -15.49 7.29 -0.26
N ASP A 99 -15.72 6.27 0.56
CA ASP A 99 -14.84 5.08 0.72
C ASP A 99 -14.43 4.46 -0.63
N VAL A 100 -15.37 4.36 -1.59
CA VAL A 100 -15.13 3.86 -2.95
C VAL A 100 -14.02 4.62 -3.67
N LYS A 101 -13.93 5.94 -3.49
CA LYS A 101 -12.87 6.75 -4.10
C LYS A 101 -11.51 6.48 -3.46
N ILE A 102 -11.47 6.17 -2.17
CA ILE A 102 -10.23 5.88 -1.46
C ILE A 102 -9.71 4.49 -1.81
N GLU A 103 -10.60 3.51 -1.94
CA GLU A 103 -10.26 2.20 -2.45
C GLU A 103 -9.56 2.30 -3.82
N GLU A 104 -10.12 3.07 -4.75
CA GLU A 104 -9.47 3.31 -6.04
C GLU A 104 -8.10 3.98 -5.91
N ILE A 105 -7.95 4.94 -4.99
CA ILE A 105 -6.67 5.61 -4.72
C ILE A 105 -5.63 4.61 -4.22
N ILE A 106 -6.02 3.70 -3.31
CA ILE A 106 -5.15 2.65 -2.77
C ILE A 106 -4.72 1.70 -3.90
N ILE A 107 -5.67 1.19 -4.69
CA ILE A 107 -5.38 0.30 -5.82
C ILE A 107 -4.41 0.98 -6.82
N LYS A 108 -4.69 2.24 -7.17
CA LYS A 108 -3.82 3.04 -8.04
C LYS A 108 -2.44 3.30 -7.42
N ALA A 109 -2.31 3.33 -6.09
CA ALA A 109 -1.00 3.44 -5.42
C ALA A 109 -0.11 2.22 -5.74
N PHE A 110 -0.68 1.02 -5.82
CA PHE A 110 0.03 -0.18 -6.27
C PHE A 110 0.32 -0.19 -7.79
N GLY A 111 -0.15 0.82 -8.53
CA GLY A 111 0.02 0.92 -9.98
C GLY A 111 -0.90 -0.02 -10.75
N ILE A 112 -1.97 -0.50 -10.10
CA ILE A 112 -2.97 -1.41 -10.65
C ILE A 112 -4.18 -0.56 -11.08
N GLU A 113 -4.80 -0.94 -12.20
CA GLU A 113 -6.09 -0.36 -12.59
C GLU A 113 -7.23 -0.97 -11.76
N PRO A 114 -8.20 -0.20 -11.23
CA PRO A 114 -9.30 -0.74 -10.42
C PRO A 114 -10.08 -1.87 -11.11
N SER A 115 -10.28 -1.77 -12.42
CA SER A 115 -10.93 -2.82 -13.22
C SER A 115 -10.15 -4.14 -13.24
N ASP A 116 -8.81 -4.06 -13.29
CA ASP A 116 -7.95 -5.24 -13.27
C ASP A 116 -7.83 -5.85 -11.87
N PHE A 117 -7.84 -5.01 -10.83
CA PHE A 117 -7.95 -5.48 -9.45
C PHE A 117 -9.22 -6.30 -9.24
N MET A 118 -10.37 -5.75 -9.65
CA MET A 118 -11.69 -6.41 -9.55
C MET A 118 -11.77 -7.73 -10.34
N ARG A 119 -11.00 -7.86 -11.43
CA ARG A 119 -10.91 -9.12 -12.19
C ARG A 119 -10.08 -10.19 -11.47
N LYS A 120 -9.05 -9.80 -10.71
CA LYS A 120 -8.12 -10.72 -10.05
C LYS A 120 -8.62 -11.21 -8.68
N ILE A 121 -9.53 -10.48 -8.05
CA ILE A 121 -10.12 -10.88 -6.76
C ILE A 121 -11.37 -11.75 -6.91
N LYS A 122 -12.01 -11.75 -8.08
CA LYS A 122 -13.12 -12.67 -8.44
C LYS A 122 -12.62 -14.10 -8.63
#